data_AF-A0A401UPZ4-F1
#
_entry.id   AF-A0A401UPZ4-F1
#
_cell.length_a   1.000
_cell.length_b   1.000
_cell.length_c   1.000
_cell.angle_alpha   90.00
_cell.angle_beta   90.00
_cell.angle_gamma   90.00
#
_symmetry.space_group_name_H-M   'P 1'
#
loop_
_entity.id
_entity.type
_entity.pdbx_description
1 polymer ?
#
loop_
_entity_poly.entity_id
_entity_poly.type
_entity_poly.pdbx_seq_one_letter_code
_entity_poly.pdbx_strand_id
1 'polypeptide(L)'
;MSNNILLMILGLIVAMIFISSRKKRRIRIQEQRAYFNKIVNEFKIACEEVDGYTKDFYYTYFIKEQWKNKYKDLYSKVDKKWKYQELKLGKDILNSIDEFKNKFSNIEKMRDDYNKKFIEIEKINYKNLFDNIEGRALDQQQRECVIKEEINNLVIAGAGTGKTTTIVGKVKYLLEKYKYNPDEILILSFTNASASEMAERVKKETGKNI
;
A
#
# COMPACT_ATOMS: atom_id res chain seq x y z
N MET A 1 -68.93 22.13 10.65
CA MET A 1 -67.80 22.68 11.44
C MET A 1 -66.76 21.63 11.84
N SER A 2 -67.12 20.37 12.14
CA SER A 2 -66.14 19.36 12.59
C SER A 2 -65.08 18.94 11.55
N ASN A 3 -65.41 18.84 10.26
CA ASN A 3 -64.44 18.42 9.22
C ASN A 3 -63.29 19.43 9.00
N ASN A 4 -63.58 20.73 9.08
CA ASN A 4 -62.54 21.77 8.97
C ASN A 4 -61.62 21.78 10.18
N ILE A 5 -62.17 21.51 11.38
CA ILE A 5 -61.39 21.38 12.62
C ILE A 5 -60.49 20.14 12.55
N LEU A 6 -61.00 19.01 12.05
CA LEU A 6 -60.22 17.78 11.88
C LEU A 6 -59.08 17.96 10.87
N LEU A 7 -59.34 18.60 9.73
CA LEU A 7 -58.31 18.96 8.74
C LEU A 7 -57.24 19.89 9.32
N MET A 8 -57.64 20.86 10.14
CA MET A 8 -56.72 21.78 10.79
C MET A 8 -55.84 21.07 11.84
N ILE A 9 -56.41 20.16 12.63
CA ILE A 9 -55.68 19.33 13.59
C ILE A 9 -54.69 18.40 12.86
N LEU A 10 -55.11 17.76 11.76
CA LEU A 10 -54.25 16.92 10.94
C LEU A 10 -53.07 17.71 10.36
N GLY A 11 -53.34 18.94 9.87
CA GLY A 11 -52.31 19.85 9.38
C GLY A 11 -51.28 20.24 10.46
N LEU A 12 -51.73 20.50 11.68
CA LEU A 12 -50.84 20.80 12.82
C LEU A 12 -49.98 19.59 13.22
N ILE A 13 -50.54 18.39 13.22
CA ILE A 13 -49.79 17.15 13.52
C ILE A 13 -48.69 16.91 12.46
N VAL A 14 -49.03 17.04 11.17
CA VAL A 14 -48.06 16.92 10.07
C VAL A 14 -46.96 17.98 10.20
N ALA A 15 -47.31 19.23 10.51
CA ALA A 15 -46.35 20.30 10.75
C ALA A 15 -45.41 20.00 11.94
N MET A 16 -45.94 19.48 13.06
CA MET A 16 -45.11 19.09 14.21
C MET A 16 -44.16 17.94 13.90
N ILE A 17 -44.61 16.91 13.17
CA ILE A 17 -43.75 15.81 12.70
C ILE A 17 -42.64 16.36 11.79
N PHE A 18 -42.98 17.27 10.89
CA PHE A 18 -42.03 17.89 9.98
C PHE A 18 -40.99 18.77 10.71
N ILE A 19 -41.42 19.55 11.71
CA ILE A 19 -40.52 20.35 12.55
C ILE A 19 -39.60 19.45 13.39
N SER A 20 -40.15 18.41 14.01
CA SER A 20 -39.40 17.43 14.81
C SER A 20 -38.35 16.69 13.97
N SER A 21 -38.72 16.23 12.79
CA SER A 21 -37.80 15.57 11.85
C SER A 21 -36.71 16.52 11.35
N ARG A 22 -37.02 17.79 11.04
CA ARG A 22 -36.03 18.83 10.72
C ARG A 22 -35.06 19.08 11.86
N LYS A 23 -35.54 19.15 13.11
CA LYS A 23 -34.69 19.33 14.31
C LYS A 23 -33.74 18.16 14.48
N LYS A 24 -34.23 16.91 14.38
CA LYS A 24 -33.39 15.69 14.42
C LYS A 24 -32.33 15.68 13.31
N ARG A 25 -32.69 16.07 12.08
CA ARG A 25 -31.75 16.18 10.95
C ARG A 25 -30.65 17.21 11.22
N ARG A 26 -30.99 18.39 11.74
CA ARG A 26 -30.02 19.44 12.07
C ARG A 26 -29.00 18.98 13.11
N ILE A 27 -29.47 18.35 14.19
CA ILE A 27 -28.60 17.81 15.25
C ILE A 27 -27.64 16.77 14.66
N ARG A 28 -28.17 15.80 13.89
CA ARG A 28 -27.33 14.78 13.22
C ARG A 28 -26.27 15.40 12.31
N ILE A 29 -26.63 16.41 11.51
CA ILE A 29 -25.66 17.11 10.64
C ILE A 29 -24.59 17.80 11.47
N GLN A 30 -24.96 18.46 12.56
CA GLN A 30 -24.02 19.13 13.46
C GLN A 30 -23.04 18.16 14.13
N GLU A 31 -23.54 17.02 14.62
CA GLU A 31 -22.73 15.94 15.20
C GLU A 31 -21.73 15.36 14.17
N GLN A 32 -22.20 15.09 12.94
CA GLN A 32 -21.32 14.60 11.87
C GLN A 32 -20.27 15.61 11.44
N ARG A 33 -20.62 16.91 11.40
CA ARG A 33 -19.64 17.99 11.17
C ARG A 33 -18.58 18.03 12.27
N ALA A 34 -19.01 18.03 13.53
CA ALA A 34 -18.11 18.07 14.68
C ALA A 34 -17.16 16.86 14.66
N TYR A 35 -17.68 15.68 14.32
CA TYR A 35 -16.87 14.49 14.12
C TYR A 35 -15.81 14.68 13.03
N PHE A 36 -16.18 15.12 11.82
CA PHE A 36 -15.20 15.30 10.74
C PHE A 36 -14.15 16.37 11.04
N ASN A 37 -14.52 17.44 11.74
CA ASN A 37 -13.55 18.43 12.24
C ASN A 37 -12.52 17.79 13.18
N LYS A 38 -12.93 16.82 14.02
CA LYS A 38 -12.03 16.13 14.96
C LYS A 38 -11.08 15.17 14.25
N ILE A 39 -11.54 14.51 13.19
CA ILE A 39 -10.77 13.44 12.52
C ILE A 39 -10.09 13.88 11.22
N VAL A 40 -10.15 15.16 10.85
CA VAL A 40 -9.54 15.65 9.59
C VAL A 40 -8.05 15.32 9.50
N ASN A 41 -7.34 15.41 10.63
CA ASN A 41 -5.92 15.09 10.70
C ASN A 41 -5.65 13.60 10.44
N GLU A 42 -6.59 12.70 10.76
CA GLU A 42 -6.42 11.27 10.44
C GLU A 42 -6.39 11.02 8.93
N PHE A 43 -7.17 11.77 8.14
CA PHE A 43 -7.09 11.68 6.67
C PHE A 43 -5.74 12.17 6.14
N LYS A 44 -5.24 13.28 6.68
CA LYS A 44 -3.95 13.87 6.29
C LYS A 44 -2.80 12.91 6.61
N ILE A 45 -2.77 12.38 7.84
CA ILE A 45 -1.79 11.37 8.27
C ILE A 45 -1.85 10.13 7.37
N ALA A 46 -3.06 9.64 7.04
CA ALA A 46 -3.20 8.51 6.15
C ALA A 46 -2.61 8.77 4.76
N CYS A 47 -2.81 9.96 4.20
CA CYS A 47 -2.23 10.39 2.93
C CYS A 47 -0.70 10.49 2.99
N GLU A 48 -0.16 11.14 4.02
CA GLU A 48 1.28 11.32 4.25
C GLU A 48 2.01 9.98 4.40
N GLU A 49 1.42 9.00 5.09
CA GLU A 49 1.99 7.66 5.23
C GLU A 49 2.16 6.95 3.88
N VAL A 50 1.16 7.03 2.99
CA VAL A 50 1.27 6.45 1.63
C VAL A 50 2.40 7.10 0.84
N ASP A 51 2.49 8.43 0.91
CA ASP A 51 3.51 9.18 0.17
C ASP A 51 4.92 8.96 0.73
N GLY A 52 5.01 8.62 2.01
CA GLY A 52 6.25 8.21 2.67
C GLY A 52 6.79 6.88 2.16
N TYR A 53 5.93 5.89 1.87
CA TYR A 53 6.36 4.57 1.42
C TYR A 53 6.98 4.56 0.01
N THR A 54 6.79 5.62 -0.78
CA THR A 54 7.22 5.68 -2.18
C THR A 54 8.54 6.42 -2.42
N LYS A 55 9.44 6.49 -1.43
CA LYS A 55 10.69 7.27 -1.59
C LYS A 55 11.88 6.42 -1.99
N ASP A 56 12.24 5.41 -1.20
CA ASP A 56 13.55 4.75 -1.36
C ASP A 56 13.51 3.21 -1.39
N PHE A 57 12.34 2.60 -1.19
CA PHE A 57 12.19 1.16 -1.00
C PHE A 57 11.08 0.56 -1.86
N TYR A 58 11.19 -0.73 -2.15
CA TYR A 58 10.13 -1.45 -2.86
C TYR A 58 8.83 -1.44 -2.03
N TYR A 59 7.72 -1.03 -2.64
CA TYR A 59 6.44 -0.98 -1.95
C TYR A 59 5.78 -2.37 -1.93
N THR A 60 6.04 -3.13 -0.87
CA THR A 60 5.53 -4.50 -0.72
C THR A 60 4.02 -4.57 -0.57
N TYR A 61 3.46 -5.73 -0.91
CA TYR A 61 2.07 -6.08 -0.63
C TYR A 61 1.73 -5.94 0.87
N PHE A 62 2.65 -6.33 1.75
CA PHE A 62 2.44 -6.28 3.19
C PHE A 62 2.23 -4.85 3.72
N ILE A 63 3.09 -3.91 3.33
CA ILE A 63 2.96 -2.49 3.73
C ILE A 63 1.61 -1.95 3.24
N LYS A 64 1.22 -2.29 2.01
CA LYS A 64 -0.06 -1.88 1.41
C LYS A 64 -1.24 -2.43 2.22
N GLU A 65 -1.22 -3.70 2.61
CA GLU A 65 -2.26 -4.32 3.43
C GLU A 65 -2.30 -3.76 4.85
N GLN A 66 -1.14 -3.50 5.48
CA GLN A 66 -1.09 -2.85 6.78
C GLN A 66 -1.79 -1.48 6.75
N TRP A 67 -1.47 -0.68 5.74
CA TRP A 67 -2.09 0.63 5.57
C TRP A 67 -3.60 0.51 5.30
N LYS A 68 -4.02 -0.39 4.40
CA LYS A 68 -5.45 -0.62 4.11
C LYS A 68 -6.23 -1.06 5.34
N ASN A 69 -5.70 -2.00 6.11
CA ASN A 69 -6.35 -2.50 7.32
C ASN A 69 -6.43 -1.41 8.39
N LYS A 70 -5.36 -0.62 8.58
CA LYS A 70 -5.32 0.51 9.51
C LYS A 70 -6.42 1.54 9.23
N TYR A 71 -6.68 1.86 7.97
CA TYR A 71 -7.63 2.92 7.59
C TYR A 71 -8.97 2.44 7.02
N LYS A 72 -9.25 1.13 7.05
CA LYS A 72 -10.50 0.53 6.55
C LYS A 72 -11.75 1.14 7.19
N ASP A 73 -11.72 1.31 8.52
CA ASP A 73 -12.84 1.87 9.26
C ASP A 73 -13.03 3.36 8.94
N LEU A 74 -11.94 4.10 8.76
CA LEU A 74 -11.95 5.50 8.35
C LEU A 74 -12.57 5.65 6.95
N TYR A 75 -12.17 4.80 6.00
CA TYR A 75 -12.72 4.74 4.65
C TYR A 75 -14.22 4.41 4.64
N SER A 76 -14.67 3.43 5.43
CA SER A 76 -16.08 3.04 5.50
C SER A 76 -17.02 4.22 5.85
N LYS A 77 -16.53 5.17 6.66
CA LYS A 77 -17.29 6.35 7.11
C LYS A 77 -17.55 7.33 5.97
N VAL A 78 -16.59 7.48 5.05
CA VAL A 78 -16.64 8.44 3.94
C VAL A 78 -17.06 7.83 2.60
N ASP A 79 -17.00 6.50 2.48
CA ASP A 79 -17.44 5.80 1.27
C ASP A 79 -18.96 5.56 1.27
N LYS A 80 -19.50 4.99 2.35
CA LYS A 80 -20.90 4.51 2.38
C LYS A 80 -21.73 5.06 3.52
N LYS A 81 -21.11 5.40 4.66
CA LYS A 81 -21.86 5.70 5.88
C LYS A 81 -22.49 7.08 5.83
N TRP A 82 -21.71 8.12 5.51
CA TRP A 82 -22.16 9.51 5.60
C TRP A 82 -22.04 10.22 4.26
N LYS A 83 -23.10 10.94 3.87
CA LYS A 83 -23.08 11.86 2.72
C LYS A 83 -22.38 13.16 3.10
N TYR A 84 -21.06 13.10 3.29
CA TYR A 84 -20.27 14.23 3.80
C TYR A 84 -20.35 15.47 2.91
N GLN A 85 -20.65 15.31 1.62
CA GLN A 85 -20.88 16.43 0.70
C GLN A 85 -22.10 17.29 1.10
N GLU A 86 -23.11 16.70 1.75
CA GLU A 86 -24.30 17.44 2.24
C GLU A 86 -24.02 18.20 3.55
N LEU A 87 -22.88 17.93 4.21
CA LEU A 87 -22.57 18.47 5.52
C LEU A 87 -22.02 19.89 5.48
N LYS A 88 -21.84 20.55 4.32
CA LYS A 88 -21.23 21.89 4.21
C LYS A 88 -19.97 22.05 5.09
N LEU A 89 -19.06 21.08 4.98
CA LEU A 89 -17.75 21.11 5.66
C LEU A 89 -16.85 22.19 5.04
N GLY A 90 -15.81 22.60 5.77
CA GLY A 90 -14.77 23.48 5.22
C GLY A 90 -14.05 22.83 4.04
N LYS A 91 -13.58 23.65 3.09
CA LYS A 91 -12.94 23.17 1.85
C LYS A 91 -11.72 22.28 2.10
N ASP A 92 -10.90 22.63 3.11
CA ASP A 92 -9.73 21.84 3.52
C ASP A 92 -10.11 20.41 3.93
N ILE A 93 -11.21 20.26 4.69
CA ILE A 93 -11.70 18.96 5.14
C ILE A 93 -12.22 18.14 3.96
N LEU A 94 -12.99 18.77 3.06
CA LEU A 94 -13.49 18.10 1.86
C LEU A 94 -12.34 17.59 0.99
N ASN A 95 -11.34 18.43 0.74
CA ASN A 95 -10.15 18.05 -0.02
C ASN A 95 -9.41 16.89 0.64
N SER A 96 -9.23 16.93 1.97
CA SER A 96 -8.56 15.86 2.72
C SER A 96 -9.32 14.53 2.63
N ILE A 97 -10.66 14.57 2.71
CA ILE A 97 -11.50 13.37 2.54
C ILE A 97 -11.38 12.82 1.12
N ASP A 98 -11.50 13.68 0.10
CA ASP A 98 -11.48 13.27 -1.30
C ASP A 98 -10.12 12.71 -1.69
N GLU A 99 -9.02 13.33 -1.24
CA GLU A 99 -7.66 12.83 -1.43
C GLU A 99 -7.48 11.45 -0.78
N PHE A 100 -7.85 11.32 0.49
CA PHE A 100 -7.77 10.04 1.20
C PHE A 100 -8.60 8.96 0.50
N LYS A 101 -9.84 9.25 0.11
CA LYS A 101 -10.70 8.30 -0.63
C LYS A 101 -10.07 7.88 -1.93
N ASN A 102 -9.46 8.82 -2.66
CA ASN A 102 -8.79 8.54 -3.91
C ASN A 102 -7.57 7.63 -3.68
N LYS A 103 -6.70 7.94 -2.72
CA LYS A 103 -5.54 7.09 -2.39
C LYS A 103 -5.98 5.71 -1.91
N PHE A 104 -6.97 5.62 -1.03
CA PHE A 104 -7.44 4.34 -0.49
C PHE A 104 -8.01 3.42 -1.57
N SER A 105 -8.81 3.98 -2.49
CA SER A 105 -9.41 3.23 -3.59
C SER A 105 -8.40 2.80 -4.64
N ASN A 106 -7.33 3.58 -4.85
CA ASN A 106 -6.37 3.38 -5.93
C ASN A 106 -5.00 2.83 -5.46
N ILE A 107 -4.87 2.45 -4.18
CA ILE A 107 -3.58 2.10 -3.59
C ILE A 107 -2.89 0.93 -4.31
N GLU A 108 -3.64 -0.06 -4.80
CA GLU A 108 -3.09 -1.15 -5.61
C GLU A 108 -2.39 -0.63 -6.87
N LYS A 109 -3.08 0.21 -7.65
CA LYS A 109 -2.53 0.78 -8.87
C LYS A 109 -1.34 1.69 -8.58
N MET A 110 -1.44 2.52 -7.55
CA MET A 110 -0.35 3.41 -7.12
C MET A 110 0.91 2.60 -6.77
N ARG A 111 0.75 1.49 -6.04
CA ARG A 111 1.84 0.56 -5.73
C ARG A 111 2.44 -0.05 -6.99
N ASP A 112 1.61 -0.56 -7.90
CA ASP A 112 2.09 -1.21 -9.12
C ASP A 112 2.86 -0.23 -10.02
N ASP A 113 2.34 0.99 -10.20
CA ASP A 113 2.98 2.06 -10.97
C ASP A 113 4.30 2.50 -10.34
N TYR A 114 4.35 2.59 -9.00
CA TYR A 114 5.57 2.93 -8.27
C TYR A 114 6.62 1.82 -8.39
N ASN A 115 6.26 0.56 -8.09
CA ASN A 115 7.19 -0.56 -8.11
C ASN A 115 7.76 -0.82 -9.49
N LYS A 116 6.97 -0.60 -10.55
CA LYS A 116 7.47 -0.66 -11.93
C LYS A 116 8.58 0.37 -12.16
N LYS A 117 8.38 1.62 -11.73
CA LYS A 117 9.40 2.67 -11.84
C LYS A 117 10.64 2.36 -11.00
N PHE A 118 10.43 1.92 -9.76
CA PHE A 118 11.50 1.50 -8.86
C PHE A 118 12.38 0.42 -9.50
N ILE A 119 11.77 -0.62 -10.09
CA ILE A 119 12.51 -1.69 -10.78
C ILE A 119 13.37 -1.14 -11.92
N GLU A 120 12.83 -0.26 -12.77
CA GLU A 120 13.58 0.30 -13.89
C GLU A 120 14.74 1.17 -13.42
N ILE A 121 14.54 1.98 -12.37
CA ILE A 121 15.58 2.78 -11.75
C ILE A 121 16.68 1.87 -11.16
N GLU A 122 16.29 0.81 -10.47
CA GLU A 122 17.23 -0.12 -9.85
C GLU A 122 18.06 -0.91 -10.87
N LYS A 123 17.45 -1.31 -11.99
CA LYS A 123 18.18 -1.92 -13.12
C LYS A 123 19.30 -1.02 -13.64
N ILE A 124 19.09 0.30 -13.63
CA ILE A 124 20.07 1.30 -14.06
C ILE A 124 21.13 1.50 -12.97
N ASN A 125 20.71 1.75 -11.73
CA ASN A 125 21.61 2.02 -10.59
C ASN A 125 22.61 0.87 -10.36
N TYR A 126 22.14 -0.38 -10.49
CA TYR A 126 22.93 -1.58 -10.26
C TYR A 126 23.28 -2.31 -11.56
N LYS A 127 23.32 -1.59 -12.69
CA LYS A 127 23.62 -2.17 -14.00
C LYS A 127 24.92 -2.98 -14.01
N ASN A 128 25.99 -2.44 -13.44
CA ASN A 128 27.30 -3.11 -13.40
C ASN A 128 27.26 -4.41 -12.59
N LEU A 129 26.49 -4.44 -11.49
CA LEU A 129 26.26 -5.66 -10.72
C LEU A 129 25.52 -6.69 -11.59
N PHE A 130 24.42 -6.28 -12.24
CA PHE A 130 23.59 -7.19 -13.03
C PHE A 130 24.22 -7.66 -14.33
N ASP A 131 25.16 -6.90 -14.89
CA ASP A 131 25.89 -7.28 -16.09
C ASP A 131 27.01 -8.27 -15.79
N ASN A 132 27.37 -8.46 -14.53
CA ASN A 132 28.47 -9.33 -14.11
C ASN A 132 28.13 -10.08 -12.82
N ILE A 133 27.29 -11.10 -12.95
CA ILE A 133 27.07 -12.16 -11.96
C ILE A 133 27.70 -13.44 -12.51
N GLU A 134 28.70 -13.97 -11.81
CA GLU A 134 29.44 -15.17 -12.23
C GLU A 134 30.02 -15.05 -13.66
N GLY A 135 30.43 -13.83 -14.04
CA GLY A 135 30.96 -13.54 -15.38
C GLY A 135 29.89 -13.42 -16.48
N ARG A 136 28.61 -13.29 -16.13
CA ARG A 136 27.49 -13.23 -17.07
C ARG A 136 26.53 -12.09 -16.75
N ALA A 137 25.88 -11.57 -17.79
CA ALA A 137 24.81 -10.60 -17.64
C ALA A 137 23.47 -11.32 -17.37
N LEU A 138 22.75 -10.86 -16.35
CA LEU A 138 21.38 -11.29 -16.09
C LEU A 138 20.43 -10.73 -17.14
N ASP A 139 19.46 -11.53 -17.57
CA ASP A 139 18.36 -11.05 -18.41
C ASP A 139 17.38 -10.15 -17.63
N GLN A 140 16.43 -9.55 -18.32
CA GLN A 140 15.47 -8.62 -17.72
C GLN A 140 14.62 -9.27 -16.62
N GLN A 141 14.18 -10.52 -16.80
CA GLN A 141 13.32 -11.22 -15.83
C GLN A 141 14.13 -11.63 -14.59
N GLN A 142 15.38 -12.05 -14.77
CA GLN A 142 16.31 -12.35 -13.68
C GLN A 142 16.62 -11.09 -12.85
N ARG A 143 16.90 -9.95 -13.50
CA ARG A 143 17.10 -8.66 -12.81
C ARG A 143 15.87 -8.27 -12.00
N GLU A 144 14.68 -8.40 -12.59
CA GLU A 144 13.42 -8.14 -11.87
C GLU A 144 13.25 -9.06 -10.67
N CYS A 145 13.55 -10.35 -10.80
CA CYS A 145 13.52 -11.28 -9.67
C CYS A 145 14.49 -10.89 -8.56
N VAL A 146 15.68 -10.42 -8.91
CA VAL A 146 16.67 -9.93 -7.95
C VAL A 146 16.21 -8.65 -7.26
N ILE A 147 15.62 -7.71 -7.99
CA ILE A 147 15.21 -6.40 -7.44
C ILE A 147 13.93 -6.50 -6.60
N LYS A 148 12.99 -7.39 -6.95
CA LYS A 148 11.73 -7.55 -6.20
C LYS A 148 11.99 -7.89 -4.73
N GLU A 149 11.25 -7.22 -3.86
CA GLU A 149 11.39 -7.34 -2.39
C GLU A 149 10.07 -7.62 -1.69
N GLU A 150 9.13 -8.22 -2.42
CA GLU A 150 8.00 -8.83 -1.75
C GLU A 150 8.51 -9.80 -0.68
N ILE A 151 7.85 -9.81 0.48
CA ILE A 151 8.26 -10.65 1.64
C ILE A 151 8.39 -12.11 1.21
N ASN A 152 7.51 -12.56 0.33
CA ASN A 152 7.58 -13.86 -0.32
C ASN A 152 7.62 -13.65 -1.84
N ASN A 153 8.61 -14.23 -2.51
CA ASN A 153 8.75 -14.17 -3.96
C ASN A 153 8.98 -15.58 -4.52
N LEU A 154 8.03 -16.09 -5.30
CA LEU A 154 8.12 -17.39 -5.97
C LEU A 154 8.60 -17.21 -7.41
N VAL A 155 9.74 -17.81 -7.74
CA VAL A 155 10.30 -17.80 -9.10
C VAL A 155 10.06 -19.15 -9.75
N ILE A 156 9.24 -19.17 -10.81
CA ILE A 156 8.98 -20.37 -11.62
C ILE A 156 9.87 -20.30 -12.85
N ALA A 157 10.76 -21.28 -13.03
CA ALA A 157 11.67 -21.29 -14.17
C ALA A 157 12.08 -22.70 -14.61
N GLY A 158 12.26 -22.86 -15.92
CA GLY A 158 12.67 -24.11 -16.56
C GLY A 158 14.07 -24.58 -16.18
N ALA A 159 14.44 -25.78 -16.64
CA ALA A 159 15.81 -26.25 -16.53
C ALA A 159 16.76 -25.34 -17.34
N GLY A 160 17.97 -25.10 -16.84
CA GLY A 160 18.99 -24.30 -17.55
C GLY A 160 18.76 -22.79 -17.61
N THR A 161 17.68 -22.23 -17.03
CA THR A 161 17.36 -20.80 -17.10
C THR A 161 18.12 -19.91 -16.11
N GLY A 162 19.20 -20.43 -15.50
CA GLY A 162 20.03 -19.65 -14.57
C GLY A 162 19.45 -19.41 -13.17
N LYS A 163 18.50 -20.23 -12.68
CA LYS A 163 17.91 -20.13 -11.32
C LYS A 163 18.96 -19.89 -10.23
N THR A 164 20.00 -20.72 -10.24
CA THR A 164 21.09 -20.67 -9.25
C THR A 164 21.88 -19.37 -9.35
N THR A 165 22.21 -18.93 -10.57
CA THR A 165 22.86 -17.64 -10.84
C THR A 165 22.00 -16.45 -10.40
N THR A 166 20.67 -16.54 -10.59
CA THR A 166 19.73 -15.52 -10.08
C THR A 166 19.75 -15.44 -8.56
N ILE A 167 19.82 -16.57 -7.84
CA ILE A 167 19.94 -16.59 -6.38
C ILE A 167 21.26 -15.94 -5.93
N VAL A 168 22.38 -16.29 -6.56
CA VAL A 168 23.69 -15.67 -6.28
C VAL A 168 23.63 -14.15 -6.52
N GLY A 169 23.00 -13.73 -7.62
CA GLY A 169 22.75 -12.31 -7.92
C GLY A 169 21.89 -11.62 -6.86
N LYS A 170 20.87 -12.29 -6.32
CA LYS A 170 20.05 -11.76 -5.21
C LYS A 170 20.89 -11.55 -3.96
N VAL A 171 21.72 -12.51 -3.58
CA VAL A 171 22.60 -12.37 -2.42
C VAL A 171 23.56 -11.20 -2.60
N LYS A 172 24.25 -11.12 -3.75
CA LYS A 172 25.14 -9.99 -4.05
C LYS A 172 24.42 -8.65 -3.97
N TYR A 173 23.23 -8.55 -4.55
CA TYR A 173 22.41 -7.35 -4.50
C TYR A 173 22.02 -6.96 -3.07
N LEU A 174 21.62 -7.91 -2.23
CA LEU A 174 21.31 -7.68 -0.82
C LEU A 174 22.52 -7.15 -0.04
N LEU A 175 23.70 -7.74 -0.25
CA LEU A 175 24.94 -7.31 0.40
C LEU A 175 25.39 -5.92 -0.10
N GLU A 176 25.27 -5.63 -1.40
CA GLU A 176 25.74 -4.37 -1.98
C GLU A 176 24.80 -3.20 -1.75
N LYS A 177 23.49 -3.39 -1.99
CA LYS A 177 22.49 -2.32 -1.82
C LYS A 177 22.13 -2.10 -0.36
N TYR A 178 21.67 -3.15 0.31
CA TYR A 178 21.10 -3.04 1.65
C TYR A 178 22.12 -3.18 2.76
N LYS A 179 23.36 -3.56 2.42
CA LYS A 179 24.44 -3.75 3.39
C LYS A 179 24.06 -4.75 4.49
N TYR A 180 23.23 -5.74 4.16
CA TYR A 180 22.97 -6.86 5.07
C TYR A 180 24.28 -7.58 5.38
N ASN A 181 24.39 -8.04 6.62
CA ASN A 181 25.47 -8.90 7.02
C ASN A 181 25.25 -10.30 6.45
N PRO A 182 26.32 -11.03 6.10
CA PRO A 182 26.18 -12.37 5.53
C PRO A 182 25.38 -13.34 6.41
N ASP A 183 25.48 -13.22 7.74
CA ASP A 183 24.76 -14.01 8.74
C ASP A 183 23.26 -13.69 8.86
N GLU A 184 22.79 -12.62 8.21
CA GLU A 184 21.36 -12.30 8.08
C GLU A 184 20.71 -13.02 6.87
N ILE A 185 21.51 -13.72 6.05
CA ILE A 185 21.04 -14.40 4.84
C ILE A 185 21.14 -15.91 5.05
N LEU A 186 20.03 -16.64 4.85
CA LEU A 186 20.00 -18.10 4.91
C LEU A 186 19.65 -18.67 3.53
N ILE A 187 20.50 -19.55 3.02
CA ILE A 187 20.28 -20.30 1.79
C ILE A 187 20.07 -21.77 2.12
N LEU A 188 18.94 -22.33 1.69
CA LEU A 188 18.61 -23.73 1.89
C LEU A 188 18.58 -24.48 0.55
N SER A 189 19.00 -25.73 0.57
CA SER A 189 18.95 -26.63 -0.58
C SER A 189 18.56 -28.04 -0.14
N PHE A 190 18.10 -28.85 -1.09
CA PHE A 190 17.63 -30.21 -0.80
C PHE A 190 18.75 -31.17 -0.42
N THR A 191 19.97 -30.95 -0.94
CA THR A 191 21.13 -31.81 -0.66
C THR A 191 22.30 -31.00 -0.11
N ASN A 192 23.13 -31.64 0.71
CA ASN A 192 24.37 -31.04 1.21
C ASN A 192 25.33 -30.64 0.08
N ALA A 193 25.40 -31.44 -0.99
CA ALA A 193 26.23 -31.12 -2.15
C ALA A 193 25.79 -29.81 -2.82
N SER A 194 24.49 -29.64 -3.05
CA SER A 194 23.94 -28.41 -3.63
C SER A 194 24.06 -27.21 -2.70
N ALA A 195 23.94 -27.41 -1.39
CA ALA A 195 24.17 -26.35 -0.40
C ALA A 195 25.64 -25.89 -0.39
N SER A 196 26.60 -26.84 -0.39
CA SER A 196 28.03 -26.54 -0.47
C SER A 196 28.40 -25.82 -1.78
N GLU A 197 27.86 -26.28 -2.92
CA GLU A 197 28.04 -25.60 -4.21
C GLU A 197 27.54 -24.14 -4.15
N MET A 198 26.35 -23.92 -3.59
CA MET A 198 25.79 -22.57 -3.43
C MET A 198 26.67 -21.67 -2.57
N ALA A 199 27.13 -22.18 -1.43
CA ALA A 199 28.02 -21.44 -0.54
C ALA A 199 29.34 -21.06 -1.23
N GLU A 200 29.95 -21.98 -1.98
CA GLU A 200 31.17 -21.71 -2.73
C GLU A 200 30.96 -20.65 -3.82
N ARG A 201 29.85 -20.75 -4.57
CA ARG A 201 29.50 -19.79 -5.63
C ARG A 201 29.30 -18.38 -5.07
N VAL A 202 28.55 -18.25 -3.98
CA VAL A 202 28.36 -16.96 -3.32
C VAL A 202 29.68 -16.41 -2.80
N LYS A 203 30.51 -17.24 -2.17
CA LYS A 203 31.83 -16.82 -1.68
C LYS A 203 32.73 -16.34 -2.80
N LYS A 204 32.75 -17.03 -3.93
CA LYS A 204 33.52 -16.64 -5.11
C LYS A 204 33.03 -15.32 -5.69
N GLU A 205 31.72 -15.11 -5.74
CA GLU A 205 31.11 -13.92 -6.34
C GLU A 205 31.21 -12.68 -5.44
N THR A 206 31.07 -12.84 -4.12
CA THR A 206 30.92 -11.73 -3.17
C THR A 206 32.11 -11.57 -2.21
N GLY A 207 32.98 -12.57 -2.11
CA GLY A 207 34.03 -12.65 -1.10
C GLY A 207 33.52 -12.91 0.32
N LYS A 208 32.22 -13.18 0.51
CA LYS A 208 31.59 -13.39 1.83
C LYS A 208 31.18 -14.85 2.01
N ASN A 209 31.26 -15.34 3.26
CA ASN A 209 30.67 -16.62 3.63
C ASN A 209 29.25 -16.35 4.14
N ILE A 210 28.27 -17.01 3.54
CA ILE A 210 26.87 -17.07 3.99
C ILE A 210 26.67 -18.43 4.67
#